data_AF-A0A944SYX0-F1
#
_entry.id   AF-A0A944SYX0-F1
#
_cell.length_a   1.000
_cell.length_b   1.000
_cell.length_c   1.000
_cell.angle_alpha   90.00
_cell.angle_beta   90.00
_cell.angle_gamma   90.00
#
_symmetry.space_group_name_H-M   'P 1'
#
loop_
_entity.id
_entity.type
_entity.pdbx_description
1 polymer ?
#
loop_
_entity_poly.entity_id
_entity_poly.type
_entity_poly.pdbx_seq_one_letter_code
_entity_poly.pdbx_strand_id
1 'polypeptide(L)'
;MRTVVSILLFLSCGSALPVWAEPDEIGEKKCKECHRFSLHDKKLYKGPDLFFAGNKFYKNWLTKFLQSPMVIREVNVFSGSNLLREESKAIDPHVALKEEESERVANFLMTLRLPNLELEKVNEEPLSKGESARAKVLFERTYGCISCHRALNLVGKVRGGVSGPSLINSGERLKPDWVFHWLKTPQQFMHEGRMPVYDMNEETTVLITKYILSIGKTHK
;
A
#
# COMPACT_ATOMS: atom_id res chain seq x y z
N MET A 1 -38.05 -53.48 30.91
CA MET A 1 -37.79 -52.02 30.83
C MET A 1 -36.34 -51.81 30.42
N ARG A 2 -36.06 -51.39 29.19
CA ARG A 2 -34.73 -50.91 28.77
C ARG A 2 -34.94 -49.54 28.12
N THR A 3 -34.55 -48.50 28.83
CA THR A 3 -34.65 -47.11 28.41
C THR A 3 -33.50 -46.82 27.44
N VAL A 4 -33.82 -46.52 26.19
CA VAL A 4 -32.83 -46.06 25.20
C VAL A 4 -32.78 -44.54 25.28
N VAL A 5 -31.70 -44.00 25.85
CA VAL A 5 -31.43 -42.56 25.85
C VAL A 5 -30.77 -42.22 24.52
N SER A 6 -31.49 -41.53 23.64
CA SER A 6 -30.92 -40.96 22.42
C SER A 6 -30.20 -39.65 22.75
N ILE A 7 -28.87 -39.67 22.65
CA ILE A 7 -28.04 -38.47 22.75
C ILE A 7 -28.05 -37.80 21.38
N LEU A 8 -28.82 -36.72 21.24
CA LEU A 8 -28.74 -35.80 20.10
C LEU A 8 -27.48 -34.95 20.26
N LEU A 9 -26.41 -35.35 19.59
CA LEU A 9 -25.22 -34.51 19.37
C LEU A 9 -25.60 -33.39 18.39
N PHE A 10 -25.89 -32.21 18.92
CA PHE A 10 -25.90 -30.97 18.13
C PHE A 10 -24.47 -30.65 17.73
N LEU A 11 -24.06 -31.06 16.52
CA LEU A 11 -22.90 -30.49 15.85
C LEU A 11 -23.25 -29.04 15.49
N SER A 12 -22.83 -28.11 16.34
CA SER A 12 -22.73 -26.70 16.00
C SER A 12 -21.69 -26.56 14.89
N CYS A 13 -22.14 -26.57 13.63
CA CYS A 13 -21.32 -26.22 12.49
C CYS A 13 -21.16 -24.69 12.48
N GLY A 14 -20.29 -24.17 13.34
CA GLY A 14 -19.83 -22.79 13.23
C GLY A 14 -19.17 -22.64 11.86
N SER A 15 -19.84 -21.96 10.94
CA SER A 15 -19.33 -21.63 9.62
C SER A 15 -18.23 -20.58 9.75
N ALA A 16 -17.05 -21.01 10.19
CA ALA A 16 -15.84 -20.24 9.97
C ALA A 16 -15.60 -20.24 8.46
N LEU A 17 -15.92 -19.11 7.81
CA LEU A 17 -15.53 -18.90 6.42
C LEU A 17 -14.03 -19.17 6.29
N PRO A 18 -13.57 -19.87 5.24
CA PRO A 18 -12.15 -20.09 5.05
C PRO A 18 -11.45 -18.73 5.00
N VAL A 19 -10.26 -18.62 5.59
CA VAL A 19 -9.42 -17.39 5.65
C VAL A 19 -9.21 -16.72 4.28
N TRP A 20 -9.51 -17.44 3.20
CA TRP A 20 -9.33 -17.04 1.80
C TRP A 20 -10.61 -16.53 1.14
N ALA A 21 -11.77 -16.64 1.81
CA ALA A 21 -13.01 -16.08 1.28
C ALA A 21 -12.97 -14.54 1.36
N GLU A 22 -13.56 -13.91 0.35
CA GLU A 22 -13.81 -12.47 0.40
C GLU A 22 -14.74 -12.18 1.58
N PRO A 23 -14.38 -11.25 2.49
CA PRO A 23 -15.18 -10.95 3.67
C PRO A 23 -16.36 -10.05 3.29
N ASP A 24 -17.50 -10.24 3.95
CA ASP A 24 -18.78 -9.56 3.63
C ASP A 24 -18.64 -8.03 3.61
N GLU A 25 -17.74 -7.48 4.44
CA GLU A 25 -17.44 -6.05 4.51
C GLU A 25 -17.01 -5.45 3.18
N ILE A 26 -16.39 -6.22 2.27
CA ILE A 26 -16.03 -5.75 0.92
C ILE A 26 -17.29 -5.35 0.13
N GLY A 27 -18.37 -6.12 0.28
CA GLY A 27 -19.67 -5.85 -0.33
C GLY A 27 -20.46 -4.82 0.46
N GLU A 28 -20.63 -5.03 1.76
CA GLU A 28 -21.45 -4.18 2.63
C GLU A 28 -20.96 -2.73 2.71
N LYS A 29 -19.63 -2.53 2.74
CA LYS A 29 -19.00 -1.21 2.75
C LYS A 29 -18.66 -0.71 1.35
N LYS A 30 -19.11 -1.42 0.30
CA LYS A 30 -19.00 -1.03 -1.10
C LYS A 30 -17.57 -0.77 -1.57
N CYS A 31 -16.60 -1.51 -1.04
CA CYS A 31 -15.18 -1.29 -1.36
C CYS A 31 -14.91 -1.42 -2.87
N LYS A 32 -15.63 -2.31 -3.56
CA LYS A 32 -15.55 -2.54 -5.02
C LYS A 32 -16.04 -1.37 -5.89
N GLU A 33 -16.74 -0.40 -5.33
CA GLU A 33 -17.10 0.82 -6.07
C GLU A 33 -15.85 1.68 -6.35
N CYS A 34 -14.85 1.60 -5.48
CA CYS A 34 -13.62 2.41 -5.54
C CYS A 34 -12.35 1.60 -5.73
N HIS A 35 -12.28 0.34 -5.32
CA HIS A 35 -11.06 -0.46 -5.34
C HIS A 35 -11.17 -1.70 -6.23
N ARG A 36 -10.03 -2.05 -6.83
CA ARG A 36 -9.85 -3.28 -7.59
C ARG A 36 -9.30 -4.39 -6.69
N PHE A 37 -9.86 -5.60 -6.79
CA PHE A 37 -9.46 -6.78 -6.03
C PHE A 37 -9.06 -7.98 -6.89
N SER A 38 -9.25 -7.91 -8.21
CA SER A 38 -8.97 -9.01 -9.15
C SER A 38 -8.09 -8.54 -10.29
N LEU A 39 -7.12 -9.37 -10.69
CA LEU A 39 -6.19 -9.09 -11.78
C LEU A 39 -6.90 -8.84 -13.12
N HIS A 40 -8.04 -9.49 -13.35
CA HIS A 40 -8.75 -9.47 -14.63
C HIS A 40 -9.74 -8.32 -14.77
N ASP A 41 -9.99 -7.58 -13.69
CA ASP A 41 -10.85 -6.41 -13.77
C ASP A 41 -10.12 -5.25 -14.46
N LYS A 42 -10.71 -4.74 -15.55
CA LYS A 42 -10.18 -3.67 -16.38
C LYS A 42 -10.86 -2.32 -16.12
N LYS A 43 -11.77 -2.23 -15.16
CA LYS A 43 -12.45 -0.98 -14.81
C LYS A 43 -11.43 0.04 -14.28
N LEU A 44 -11.63 1.31 -14.64
CA LEU A 44 -10.91 2.41 -13.99
C LEU A 44 -11.56 2.72 -12.65
N TYR A 45 -10.74 2.73 -11.61
CA TYR A 45 -11.17 2.85 -10.23
C TYR A 45 -10.77 4.19 -9.65
N LYS A 46 -11.62 4.78 -8.82
CA LYS A 46 -11.33 6.03 -8.11
C LYS A 46 -10.24 5.84 -7.03
N GLY A 47 -10.20 4.67 -6.42
CA GLY A 47 -9.25 4.30 -5.37
C GLY A 47 -8.03 3.54 -5.91
N PRO A 48 -6.98 3.40 -5.08
CA PRO A 48 -5.82 2.59 -5.43
C PRO A 48 -6.21 1.11 -5.62
N ASP A 49 -5.48 0.46 -6.50
CA ASP A 49 -5.54 -0.98 -6.71
C ASP A 49 -5.13 -1.75 -5.45
N LEU A 50 -6.00 -2.68 -5.00
CA LEU A 50 -5.79 -3.51 -3.83
C LEU A 50 -5.42 -4.96 -4.18
N PHE A 51 -5.42 -5.36 -5.45
CA PHE A 51 -4.98 -6.70 -5.86
C PHE A 51 -3.53 -7.00 -5.45
N PHE A 52 -2.69 -5.97 -5.32
CA PHE A 52 -1.30 -6.11 -4.91
C PHE A 52 -1.07 -5.88 -3.41
N ALA A 53 -2.12 -5.78 -2.60
CA ALA A 53 -2.01 -5.39 -1.19
C ALA A 53 -1.07 -6.30 -0.39
N GLY A 54 -1.10 -7.60 -0.61
CA GLY A 54 -0.22 -8.57 0.05
C GLY A 54 1.26 -8.44 -0.33
N ASN A 55 1.57 -8.02 -1.58
CA ASN A 55 2.94 -7.66 -1.96
C ASN A 55 3.36 -6.31 -1.37
N LYS A 56 2.43 -5.36 -1.30
CA LYS A 56 2.70 -3.95 -1.05
C LYS A 56 2.83 -3.59 0.42
N PHE A 57 1.91 -4.08 1.25
CA PHE A 57 1.72 -3.56 2.61
C PHE A 57 2.17 -4.55 3.69
N TYR A 58 2.58 -4.02 4.83
CA TYR A 58 2.63 -4.79 6.07
C TYR A 58 1.21 -4.93 6.66
N LYS A 59 0.88 -6.14 7.13
CA LYS A 59 -0.46 -6.45 7.65
C LYS A 59 -0.83 -5.57 8.85
N ASN A 60 0.07 -5.41 9.81
CA ASN A 60 -0.14 -4.60 11.01
C ASN A 60 -0.44 -3.12 10.68
N TRP A 61 0.23 -2.57 9.66
CA TRP A 61 -0.07 -1.24 9.16
C TRP A 61 -1.44 -1.19 8.49
N LEU A 62 -1.75 -2.17 7.64
CA LEU A 62 -3.02 -2.24 6.91
C LEU A 62 -4.22 -2.33 7.86
N THR A 63 -4.14 -3.19 8.87
CA THR A 63 -5.11 -3.27 9.98
C THR A 63 -5.37 -1.90 10.60
N LYS A 64 -4.30 -1.22 11.06
CA LYS A 64 -4.43 0.09 11.72
C LYS A 64 -4.99 1.16 10.78
N PHE A 65 -4.59 1.12 9.51
CA PHE A 65 -5.10 2.01 8.49
C PHE A 65 -6.60 1.82 8.26
N LEU A 66 -7.09 0.57 8.24
CA LEU A 66 -8.52 0.29 8.06
C LEU A 66 -9.36 0.79 9.25
N GLN A 67 -8.81 0.75 10.47
CA GLN A 67 -9.47 1.30 11.66
C GLN A 67 -9.47 2.84 11.70
N SER A 68 -8.40 3.45 11.20
CA SER A 68 -8.25 4.91 11.18
C SER A 68 -7.57 5.36 9.88
N PRO A 69 -8.34 5.49 8.78
CA PRO A 69 -7.79 5.86 7.49
C PRO A 69 -7.20 7.27 7.50
N MET A 70 -5.99 7.40 6.97
CA MET A 70 -5.32 8.68 6.79
C MET A 70 -5.13 9.02 5.31
N VAL A 71 -5.01 10.30 5.00
CA VAL A 71 -4.79 10.76 3.61
C VAL A 71 -3.36 10.44 3.18
N ILE A 72 -3.22 9.47 2.26
CA ILE A 72 -1.93 9.13 1.63
C ILE A 72 -1.73 9.92 0.33
N ARG A 73 -2.80 10.17 -0.43
CA ARG A 73 -2.80 10.97 -1.66
C ARG A 73 -3.76 12.13 -1.48
N GLU A 74 -3.25 13.35 -1.61
CA GLU A 74 -4.06 14.58 -1.53
C GLU A 74 -4.66 14.99 -2.88
N VAL A 75 -4.15 14.42 -3.97
CA VAL A 75 -4.62 14.68 -5.33
C VAL A 75 -5.02 13.35 -5.97
N ASN A 76 -6.16 13.36 -6.66
CA ASN A 76 -6.64 12.17 -7.37
C ASN A 76 -5.67 11.82 -8.53
N VAL A 77 -5.46 10.51 -8.72
CA VAL A 77 -4.57 9.92 -9.73
C VAL A 77 -4.92 10.39 -11.13
N PHE A 78 -6.23 10.58 -11.39
CA PHE A 78 -6.80 10.89 -12.70
C PHE A 78 -7.26 12.35 -12.84
N SER A 79 -6.95 13.21 -11.87
CA SER A 79 -7.09 14.65 -12.09
C SER A 79 -6.07 15.04 -13.16
N GLY A 80 -6.57 15.16 -14.40
CA GLY A 80 -5.81 15.53 -15.58
C GLY A 80 -5.17 16.92 -15.45
N SER A 81 -4.76 17.51 -16.58
CA SER A 81 -4.13 18.83 -16.70
C SER A 81 -4.90 20.02 -16.09
N ASN A 82 -6.08 19.81 -15.50
CA ASN A 82 -6.91 20.81 -14.85
C ASN A 82 -6.67 20.97 -13.34
N LEU A 83 -5.45 20.70 -12.85
CA LEU A 83 -5.07 20.99 -11.45
C LEU A 83 -5.24 22.48 -11.06
N LEU A 84 -5.34 23.37 -12.05
CA LEU A 84 -5.48 24.81 -11.87
C LEU A 84 -6.94 25.32 -11.93
N ARG A 85 -7.94 24.45 -12.16
CA ARG A 85 -9.31 24.90 -12.48
C ARG A 85 -10.46 24.24 -11.72
N GLU A 86 -10.19 23.38 -10.76
CA GLU A 86 -11.23 22.88 -9.87
C GLU A 86 -10.80 23.12 -8.44
N GLU A 87 -11.59 23.92 -7.73
CA GLU A 87 -11.60 23.97 -6.27
C GLU A 87 -11.45 22.54 -5.76
N SER A 88 -10.40 22.29 -4.98
CA SER A 88 -10.09 20.97 -4.43
C SER A 88 -11.30 20.48 -3.65
N LYS A 89 -12.19 19.73 -4.30
CA LYS A 89 -13.28 19.04 -3.61
C LYS A 89 -12.61 18.19 -2.53
N ALA A 90 -13.02 18.43 -1.29
CA ALA A 90 -12.58 17.65 -0.15
C ALA A 90 -12.68 16.16 -0.54
N ILE A 91 -11.57 15.43 -0.37
CA ILE A 91 -11.56 13.99 -0.59
C ILE A 91 -12.58 13.40 0.39
N ASP A 92 -13.57 12.68 -0.14
CA ASP A 92 -14.54 11.99 0.70
C ASP A 92 -13.79 11.15 1.75
N PRO A 93 -14.11 11.27 3.05
CA PRO A 93 -13.46 10.48 4.08
C PRO A 93 -13.57 8.98 3.75
N HIS A 94 -12.44 8.28 3.81
CA HIS A 94 -12.43 6.84 3.61
C HIS A 94 -13.18 6.14 4.75
N VAL A 95 -13.92 5.08 4.43
CA VAL A 95 -14.67 4.29 5.42
C VAL A 95 -13.70 3.71 6.46
N ALA A 96 -14.01 3.92 7.74
CA ALA A 96 -13.32 3.29 8.86
C ALA A 96 -14.05 1.99 9.24
N LEU A 97 -13.28 0.94 9.54
CA LEU A 97 -13.77 -0.36 9.97
C LEU A 97 -13.59 -0.56 11.48
N LYS A 98 -14.42 -1.39 12.08
CA LYS A 98 -14.19 -1.86 13.46
C LYS A 98 -12.95 -2.75 13.51
N GLU A 99 -12.45 -2.99 14.72
CA GLU A 99 -11.24 -3.80 14.93
C GLU A 99 -11.34 -5.18 14.27
N GLU A 100 -12.40 -5.95 14.57
CA GLU A 100 -12.58 -7.29 13.99
C GLU A 100 -12.80 -7.29 12.46
N GLU A 101 -13.56 -6.31 11.95
CA GLU A 101 -13.78 -6.11 10.51
C GLU A 101 -12.44 -5.82 9.80
N SER A 102 -11.60 -4.98 10.42
CA SER A 102 -10.27 -4.64 9.91
C SER A 102 -9.39 -5.87 9.80
N GLU A 103 -9.47 -6.81 10.74
CA GLU A 103 -8.66 -8.04 10.68
C GLU A 103 -9.12 -9.00 9.61
N ARG A 104 -10.43 -9.16 9.41
CA ARG A 104 -10.96 -9.97 8.32
C ARG A 104 -10.55 -9.38 6.96
N VAL A 105 -10.75 -8.07 6.77
CA VAL A 105 -10.40 -7.38 5.52
C VAL A 105 -8.89 -7.39 5.29
N ALA A 106 -8.07 -7.12 6.32
CA ALA A 106 -6.62 -7.16 6.19
C ALA A 106 -6.13 -8.58 5.85
N ASN A 107 -6.65 -9.63 6.50
CA ASN A 107 -6.31 -11.03 6.18
C ASN A 107 -6.57 -11.33 4.70
N PHE A 108 -7.76 -10.99 4.21
CA PHE A 108 -8.12 -11.17 2.81
C PHE A 108 -7.18 -10.40 1.87
N LEU A 109 -6.96 -9.10 2.13
CA LEU A 109 -6.06 -8.27 1.32
C LEU A 109 -4.62 -8.80 1.28
N MET A 110 -4.15 -9.42 2.36
CA MET A 110 -2.83 -10.05 2.39
C MET A 110 -2.73 -11.29 1.48
N THR A 111 -3.84 -11.93 1.15
CA THR A 111 -3.87 -13.04 0.16
C THR A 111 -3.72 -12.55 -1.28
N LEU A 112 -4.03 -11.27 -1.54
CA LEU A 112 -3.97 -10.67 -2.87
C LEU A 112 -2.52 -10.31 -3.20
N ARG A 113 -1.88 -11.20 -3.97
CA ARG A 113 -0.47 -11.09 -4.36
C ARG A 113 -0.24 -11.59 -5.78
N LEU A 114 0.76 -11.00 -6.43
CA LEU A 114 1.40 -11.59 -7.60
C LEU A 114 2.19 -12.83 -7.17
N PRO A 115 1.89 -14.02 -7.73
CA PRO A 115 2.55 -15.26 -7.34
C PRO A 115 4.03 -15.31 -7.72
N ASN A 116 4.42 -14.62 -8.81
CA ASN A 116 5.77 -14.68 -9.37
C ASN A 116 6.54 -13.38 -9.18
N LEU A 117 6.22 -12.59 -8.14
CA LEU A 117 7.04 -11.43 -7.79
C LEU A 117 8.32 -11.91 -7.13
N GLU A 118 9.46 -11.55 -7.70
CA GLU A 118 10.77 -11.87 -7.13
C GLU A 118 10.93 -11.19 -5.76
N LEU A 119 11.41 -11.91 -4.76
CA LEU A 119 11.57 -11.43 -3.39
C LEU A 119 13.05 -11.29 -3.02
N GLU A 120 13.32 -10.70 -1.86
CA GLU A 120 14.67 -10.59 -1.27
C GLU A 120 15.64 -9.77 -2.13
N LYS A 121 15.12 -8.78 -2.87
CA LYS A 121 15.93 -7.86 -3.68
C LYS A 121 16.64 -6.81 -2.87
N VAL A 122 16.17 -6.56 -1.66
CA VAL A 122 16.64 -5.49 -0.79
C VAL A 122 16.97 -6.09 0.57
N ASN A 123 18.24 -5.98 0.97
CA ASN A 123 18.64 -6.39 2.30
C ASN A 123 18.10 -5.45 3.38
N GLU A 124 17.99 -5.95 4.62
CA GLU A 124 17.47 -5.20 5.76
C GLU A 124 18.49 -4.26 6.40
N GLU A 125 19.75 -4.29 5.96
CA GLU A 125 20.81 -3.49 6.55
C GLU A 125 20.50 -2.00 6.42
N PRO A 126 20.64 -1.19 7.48
CA PRO A 126 20.46 0.26 7.36
C PRO A 126 21.47 0.87 6.39
N LEU A 127 21.10 1.98 5.75
CA LEU A 127 22.07 2.78 4.99
C LEU A 127 23.08 3.43 5.94
N SER A 128 24.35 3.41 5.57
CA SER A 128 25.35 4.27 6.19
C SER A 128 25.01 5.76 5.99
N LYS A 129 25.68 6.65 6.74
CA LYS A 129 25.50 8.10 6.57
C LYS A 129 25.86 8.57 5.16
N GLY A 130 26.94 8.03 4.58
CA GLY A 130 27.38 8.36 3.23
C GLY A 130 26.38 7.89 2.18
N GLU A 131 25.88 6.67 2.30
CA GLU A 131 24.84 6.13 1.41
C GLU A 131 23.54 6.91 1.53
N SER A 132 23.12 7.28 2.75
CA SER A 132 21.93 8.10 2.97
C SER A 132 22.05 9.48 2.31
N ALA A 133 23.22 10.12 2.38
CA ALA A 133 23.47 11.38 1.71
C ALA A 133 23.46 11.24 0.17
N ARG A 134 24.10 10.19 -0.36
CA ARG A 134 24.08 9.86 -1.79
C ARG A 134 22.66 9.59 -2.29
N ALA A 135 21.92 8.74 -1.59
CA ALA A 135 20.54 8.39 -1.92
C ALA A 135 19.61 9.59 -1.88
N LYS A 136 19.79 10.50 -0.91
CA LYS A 136 19.07 11.77 -0.86
C LYS A 136 19.30 12.62 -2.11
N VAL A 137 20.55 12.76 -2.56
CA VAL A 137 20.86 13.54 -3.78
C VAL A 137 20.19 12.91 -4.99
N LEU A 138 20.29 11.59 -5.13
CA LEU A 138 19.63 10.86 -6.21
C LEU A 138 18.10 11.03 -6.17
N PHE A 139 17.49 10.85 -5.01
CA PHE A 139 16.05 10.99 -4.78
C PHE A 139 15.54 12.41 -5.06
N GLU A 140 16.23 13.44 -4.57
CA GLU A 140 15.74 14.82 -4.68
C GLU A 140 16.10 15.49 -5.99
N ARG A 141 17.32 15.27 -6.51
CA ARG A 141 17.88 16.05 -7.61
C ARG A 141 17.97 15.27 -8.91
N THR A 142 18.48 14.03 -8.86
CA THR A 142 18.69 13.24 -10.09
C THR A 142 17.37 12.69 -10.64
N TYR A 143 16.55 12.09 -9.78
CA TYR A 143 15.27 11.51 -10.16
C TYR A 143 14.09 12.43 -9.82
N GLY A 144 14.32 13.52 -9.09
CA GLY A 144 13.30 14.54 -8.85
C GLY A 144 12.05 14.01 -8.12
N CYS A 145 12.19 12.96 -7.31
CA CYS A 145 11.06 12.29 -6.64
C CYS A 145 10.24 13.27 -5.79
N ILE A 146 10.91 14.24 -5.15
CA ILE A 146 10.27 15.27 -4.32
C ILE A 146 9.38 16.22 -5.13
N SER A 147 9.52 16.31 -6.44
CA SER A 147 8.64 17.15 -7.26
C SER A 147 7.19 16.70 -7.19
N CYS A 148 6.96 15.41 -6.93
CA CYS A 148 5.62 14.83 -6.79
C CYS A 148 5.34 14.27 -5.40
N HIS A 149 6.33 13.68 -4.75
CA HIS A 149 6.15 12.98 -3.48
C HIS A 149 6.52 13.84 -2.29
N ARG A 150 5.59 13.92 -1.33
CA ARG A 150 5.89 14.50 -0.04
C ARG A 150 6.73 13.55 0.80
N ALA A 151 7.76 14.07 1.44
CA ALA A 151 8.70 13.31 2.27
C ALA A 151 9.22 14.16 3.44
N LEU A 152 9.86 13.51 4.40
CA LEU A 152 10.68 14.18 5.39
C LEU A 152 12.12 14.25 4.90
N ASN A 153 12.76 15.41 5.05
CA ASN A 153 14.20 15.52 4.86
C ASN A 153 14.96 14.94 6.08
N LEU A 154 16.29 14.91 6.02
CA LEU A 154 17.14 14.35 7.08
C LEU A 154 17.03 15.06 8.44
N VAL A 155 16.42 16.26 8.50
CA VAL A 155 16.17 17.00 9.74
C VAL A 155 14.69 16.96 10.16
N GLY A 156 13.90 16.04 9.60
CA GLY A 156 12.51 15.81 9.96
C GLY A 156 11.52 16.86 9.46
N LYS A 157 11.91 17.74 8.54
CA LYS A 157 11.00 18.75 7.96
C LYS A 157 10.32 18.19 6.71
N VAL A 158 9.01 18.44 6.61
CA VAL A 158 8.20 18.11 5.44
C VAL A 158 8.68 18.90 4.21
N ARG A 159 8.84 18.20 3.08
CA ARG A 159 9.21 18.73 1.77
C ARG A 159 8.51 17.96 0.65
N GLY A 160 8.51 18.55 -0.54
CA GLY A 160 8.04 17.91 -1.77
C GLY A 160 6.59 18.22 -2.14
N GLY A 161 6.17 17.69 -3.28
CA GLY A 161 4.86 17.92 -3.89
C GLY A 161 3.76 17.01 -3.32
N VAL A 162 2.54 17.21 -3.84
CA VAL A 162 1.32 16.51 -3.37
C VAL A 162 0.66 15.67 -4.48
N SER A 163 1.23 15.67 -5.68
CA SER A 163 0.70 14.95 -6.85
C SER A 163 1.00 13.45 -6.82
N GLY A 164 2.02 13.03 -6.06
CA GLY A 164 2.33 11.64 -5.72
C GLY A 164 1.83 11.26 -4.31
N PRO A 165 1.74 9.96 -3.99
CA PRO A 165 1.48 9.53 -2.63
C PRO A 165 2.59 10.00 -1.67
N SER A 166 2.21 10.40 -0.46
CA SER A 166 3.15 10.71 0.61
C SER A 166 4.06 9.52 0.90
N LEU A 167 5.36 9.80 1.02
CA LEU A 167 6.41 8.85 1.42
C LEU A 167 6.84 9.05 2.87
N ILE A 168 6.18 9.94 3.62
CA ILE A 168 6.39 10.07 5.06
C ILE A 168 6.04 8.73 5.73
N ASN A 169 6.96 8.22 6.56
CA ASN A 169 6.87 6.94 7.27
C ASN A 169 6.61 5.76 6.33
N SER A 170 7.10 5.83 5.08
CA SER A 170 6.78 4.80 4.10
C SER A 170 7.28 3.41 4.51
N GLY A 171 8.35 3.32 5.30
CA GLY A 171 8.87 2.05 5.82
C GLY A 171 8.01 1.35 6.86
N GLU A 172 7.01 2.01 7.45
CA GLU A 172 5.99 1.36 8.27
C GLU A 172 4.90 0.71 7.42
N ARG A 173 4.75 1.20 6.18
CA ARG A 173 3.65 0.87 5.28
C ARG A 173 4.05 -0.11 4.18
N LEU A 174 5.16 0.17 3.51
CA LEU A 174 5.55 -0.46 2.25
C LEU A 174 6.63 -1.53 2.47
N LYS A 175 6.48 -2.65 1.76
CA LYS A 175 7.49 -3.73 1.72
C LYS A 175 8.63 -3.40 0.74
N PRO A 176 9.89 -3.79 1.05
CA PRO A 176 11.04 -3.47 0.20
C PRO A 176 10.94 -3.98 -1.22
N ASP A 177 10.60 -5.26 -1.42
CA ASP A 177 10.53 -5.84 -2.76
C ASP A 177 9.46 -5.15 -3.62
N TRP A 178 8.33 -4.75 -3.03
CA TRP A 178 7.32 -3.99 -3.77
C TRP A 178 7.84 -2.62 -4.20
N VAL A 179 8.57 -1.89 -3.35
CA VAL A 179 9.15 -0.60 -3.72
C VAL A 179 10.21 -0.79 -4.82
N PHE A 180 11.08 -1.79 -4.69
CA PHE A 180 12.09 -2.11 -5.69
C PHE A 180 11.45 -2.37 -7.06
N HIS A 181 10.46 -3.28 -7.13
CA HIS A 181 9.77 -3.59 -8.38
C HIS A 181 8.95 -2.41 -8.89
N TRP A 182 8.34 -1.62 -8.01
CA TRP A 182 7.64 -0.40 -8.43
C TRP A 182 8.58 0.60 -9.12
N LEU A 183 9.82 0.74 -8.65
CA LEU A 183 10.80 1.63 -9.27
C LEU A 183 11.27 1.11 -10.65
N LYS A 184 11.37 -0.22 -10.82
CA LYS A 184 11.80 -0.85 -12.08
C LYS A 184 10.69 -0.95 -13.12
N THR A 185 9.48 -1.34 -12.70
CA THR A 185 8.36 -1.68 -13.57
C THR A 185 7.02 -1.14 -13.03
N PRO A 186 6.86 0.19 -12.85
CA PRO A 186 5.65 0.77 -12.26
C PRO A 186 4.36 0.41 -13.03
N GLN A 187 4.46 0.22 -14.36
CA GLN A 187 3.35 -0.16 -15.22
C GLN A 187 2.75 -1.54 -14.88
N GLN A 188 3.52 -2.44 -14.25
CA GLN A 188 3.02 -3.73 -13.75
C GLN A 188 1.97 -3.56 -12.65
N PHE A 189 2.08 -2.48 -11.87
CA PHE A 189 1.20 -2.19 -10.75
C PHE A 189 0.19 -1.08 -11.04
N MET A 190 0.51 -0.20 -11.99
CA MET A 190 -0.32 0.95 -12.36
C MET A 190 -0.09 1.33 -13.82
N HIS A 191 -0.91 0.77 -14.71
CA HIS A 191 -0.80 0.98 -16.16
C HIS A 191 -0.90 2.45 -16.58
N GLU A 192 -1.84 3.21 -15.98
CA GLU A 192 -2.08 4.63 -16.29
C GLU A 192 -1.35 5.60 -15.34
N GLY A 193 -0.24 5.16 -14.74
CA GLY A 193 0.53 5.95 -13.79
C GLY A 193 1.31 7.09 -14.45
N ARG A 194 1.35 8.26 -13.80
CA ARG A 194 2.19 9.41 -14.23
C ARG A 194 3.63 9.36 -13.73
N MET A 195 3.99 8.38 -12.90
CA MET A 195 5.35 8.26 -12.38
C MET A 195 6.30 7.86 -13.53
N PRO A 196 7.40 8.60 -13.77
CA PRO A 196 8.36 8.24 -14.80
C PRO A 196 8.97 6.87 -14.56
N VAL A 197 9.31 6.17 -15.65
CA VAL A 197 10.17 4.98 -15.60
C VAL A 197 11.61 5.47 -15.64
N TYR A 198 12.38 5.17 -14.61
CA TYR A 198 13.77 5.59 -14.51
C TYR A 198 14.70 4.47 -14.96
N ASP A 199 15.74 4.83 -15.71
CA ASP A 199 16.82 3.91 -16.03
C ASP A 199 17.79 3.81 -14.83
N MET A 200 17.39 3.02 -13.83
CA MET A 200 18.20 2.71 -12.65
C MET A 200 18.80 1.31 -12.77
N ASN A 201 20.11 1.22 -12.52
CA ASN A 201 20.75 -0.08 -12.27
C ASN A 201 20.29 -0.67 -10.92
N GLU A 202 20.57 -1.95 -10.70
CA GLU A 202 20.09 -2.68 -9.52
C GLU A 202 20.60 -2.06 -8.21
N GLU A 203 21.90 -1.75 -8.10
CA GLU A 203 22.50 -1.10 -6.93
C GLU A 203 21.78 0.21 -6.59
N THR A 204 21.52 1.06 -7.59
CA THR A 204 20.84 2.34 -7.40
C THR A 204 19.38 2.14 -6.98
N THR A 205 18.73 1.12 -7.54
CA THR A 205 17.34 0.78 -7.20
C THR A 205 17.23 0.32 -5.75
N VAL A 206 18.14 -0.55 -5.30
CA VAL A 206 18.25 -0.97 -3.90
C VAL A 206 18.51 0.24 -3.00
N LEU A 207 19.48 1.09 -3.35
CA LEU A 207 19.84 2.27 -2.57
C LEU A 207 18.66 3.25 -2.40
N ILE A 208 17.95 3.56 -3.48
CA ILE A 208 16.75 4.42 -3.44
C ILE A 208 15.61 3.76 -2.66
N THR A 209 15.42 2.45 -2.80
CA THR A 209 14.40 1.71 -2.06
C THR A 209 14.64 1.80 -0.56
N LYS A 210 15.86 1.52 -0.11
CA LYS A 210 16.26 1.63 1.30
C LYS A 210 16.06 3.06 1.81
N TYR A 211 16.41 4.07 1.01
CA TYR A 211 16.20 5.47 1.36
C TYR A 211 14.72 5.83 1.49
N ILE A 212 13.86 5.40 0.56
CA ILE A 212 12.41 5.62 0.65
C ILE A 212 11.86 5.05 1.96
N LEU A 213 12.24 3.81 2.29
CA LEU A 213 11.80 3.12 3.50
C LEU A 213 12.39 3.70 4.80
N SER A 214 13.49 4.44 4.73
CA SER A 214 14.05 5.14 5.89
C SER A 214 13.39 6.49 6.14
N ILE A 215 12.59 7.04 5.21
CA ILE A 215 11.92 8.34 5.39
C ILE A 215 11.00 8.29 6.61
N GLY A 216 11.33 9.11 7.62
CA GLY A 216 10.55 9.23 8.85
C GLY A 216 10.86 8.19 9.92
N LYS A 217 11.71 7.19 9.64
CA LYS A 217 12.33 6.42 10.71
C LYS A 217 13.31 7.33 11.45
N THR A 218 13.04 7.64 12.71
CA THR A 218 14.06 8.21 13.58
C THR A 218 15.13 7.15 13.78
N HIS A 219 16.34 7.40 13.28
CA HIS A 219 17.52 6.65 13.69
C HIS A 219 17.71 6.95 15.19
N LYS A 220 17.24 6.06 16.06
CA LYS A 220 17.69 6.03 17.45
C LYS A 220 19.13 5.55 17.51
#